data_AF-A0A1Q7MMS3-F1
#
_entry.id   AF-A0A1Q7MMS3-F1
#
_cell.length_a   1.000
_cell.length_b   1.000
_cell.length_c   1.000
_cell.angle_alpha   90.00
_cell.angle_beta   90.00
_cell.angle_gamma   90.00
#
_symmetry.space_group_name_H-M   'P 1'
#
loop_
_entity.id
_entity.type
_entity.pdbx_description
1 polymer ?
#
loop_
_entity_poly.entity_id
_entity_poly.type
_entity_poly.pdbx_seq_one_letter_code
_entity_poly.pdbx_strand_id
1 'polypeptide(L)'
;MKDGQAGALGRAIDDGTLGEGSIAGGEYLRNMDEARQLDDGRVQWVEVCYCSTPLQEEREYWEEYFDLVKVQDAHARTRCRDLSGAEPWACGDCDCTARLEARLSTKGKPFTPQF
;
A
#
# COMPACT_ATOMS: atom_id res chain seq x y z
N MET A 1 4.62 -6.63 -10.77
CA MET A 1 3.97 -7.89 -10.34
C MET A 1 4.78 -9.02 -10.92
N LYS A 2 5.05 -10.06 -10.13
CA LYS A 2 5.82 -11.21 -10.58
C LYS A 2 5.02 -12.04 -11.57
N ASP A 3 5.73 -12.63 -12.54
CA ASP A 3 5.11 -13.51 -13.52
C ASP A 3 4.41 -14.70 -12.82
N GLY A 4 3.17 -14.98 -13.22
CA GLY A 4 2.37 -16.05 -12.64
C GLY A 4 1.67 -15.71 -11.32
N GLN A 5 2.00 -14.59 -10.66
CA GLN A 5 1.40 -14.23 -9.37
C GLN A 5 0.06 -13.48 -9.47
N ALA A 6 -0.27 -12.95 -10.66
CA ALA A 6 -1.52 -12.22 -10.88
C ALA A 6 -2.77 -13.00 -10.48
N GLY A 7 -2.83 -14.29 -10.83
CA GLY A 7 -3.97 -15.14 -10.49
C GLY A 7 -4.03 -15.51 -9.01
N ALA A 8 -2.89 -15.64 -8.33
CA ALA A 8 -2.84 -15.90 -6.89
C ALA A 8 -3.29 -14.67 -6.11
N LEU A 9 -2.76 -13.50 -6.46
CA LEU A 9 -3.15 -12.22 -5.86
C LEU A 9 -4.63 -11.92 -6.08
N GLY A 10 -5.13 -12.10 -7.31
CA GLY A 10 -6.55 -11.90 -7.63
C GLY A 10 -7.47 -12.76 -6.76
N ARG A 11 -7.17 -14.06 -6.62
CA ARG A 11 -7.95 -14.94 -5.73
C ARG A 11 -7.90 -14.50 -4.27
N ALA A 12 -6.73 -14.12 -3.75
CA ALA A 12 -6.61 -13.67 -2.37
C ALA A 12 -7.43 -12.40 -2.10
N ILE A 13 -7.51 -11.51 -3.10
CA ILE A 13 -8.36 -10.30 -3.05
C ILE A 13 -9.84 -10.69 -3.08
N ASP A 14 -10.25 -11.51 -4.06
CA ASP A 14 -11.64 -11.92 -4.26
C ASP A 14 -12.20 -12.69 -3.05
N ASP A 15 -11.37 -13.54 -2.44
CA ASP A 15 -11.73 -14.33 -1.26
C ASP A 15 -11.62 -13.51 0.05
N GLY A 16 -11.10 -12.28 0.00
CA GLY A 16 -10.88 -11.44 1.17
C GLY A 16 -9.81 -11.97 2.14
N THR A 17 -8.92 -12.83 1.66
CA THR A 17 -7.86 -13.51 2.45
C THR A 17 -6.49 -12.85 2.32
N LEU A 18 -6.35 -11.84 1.44
CA LEU A 18 -5.11 -11.09 1.31
C LEU A 18 -4.74 -10.41 2.64
N GLY A 19 -3.55 -10.70 3.15
CA GLY A 19 -3.06 -10.22 4.44
C GLY A 19 -3.50 -11.05 5.65
N GLU A 20 -4.24 -12.16 5.48
CA GLU A 20 -4.65 -13.01 6.61
C GLU A 20 -3.43 -13.56 7.37
N GLY A 21 -3.44 -13.40 8.70
CA GLY A 21 -2.33 -13.79 9.57
C GLY A 21 -1.10 -12.87 9.54
N SER A 22 -1.10 -11.83 8.69
CA SER A 22 -0.05 -10.81 8.66
C SER A 22 -0.28 -9.71 9.70
N ILE A 23 0.75 -8.90 9.97
CA ILE A 23 0.68 -7.80 10.93
C ILE A 23 -0.22 -6.63 10.46
N ALA A 24 -0.34 -6.41 9.14
CA ALA A 24 -1.14 -5.32 8.59
C ALA A 24 -2.59 -5.72 8.24
N GLY A 25 -2.92 -7.01 8.31
CA GLY A 25 -4.30 -7.51 8.20
C GLY A 25 -5.08 -6.95 7.01
N GLY A 26 -6.19 -6.27 7.26
CA GLY A 26 -7.05 -5.68 6.21
C GLY A 26 -6.42 -4.54 5.41
N GLU A 27 -5.26 -4.00 5.82
CA GLU A 27 -4.56 -2.95 5.08
C GLU A 27 -4.13 -3.42 3.69
N TYR A 28 -3.80 -4.71 3.51
CA TYR A 28 -3.45 -5.25 2.19
C TYR A 28 -4.60 -5.12 1.17
N LEU A 29 -5.83 -5.41 1.60
CA LEU A 29 -7.01 -5.27 0.74
C LEU A 29 -7.27 -3.80 0.40
N ARG A 30 -7.23 -2.91 1.40
CA ARG A 30 -7.34 -1.46 1.18
C ARG A 30 -6.29 -0.95 0.20
N ASN A 31 -5.05 -1.41 0.35
CA ASN A 31 -3.93 -1.01 -0.51
C ASN A 31 -4.18 -1.41 -1.96
N MET A 32 -4.74 -2.59 -2.22
CA MET A 32 -5.05 -3.04 -3.58
C MET A 32 -6.27 -2.36 -4.19
N ASP A 33 -7.27 -2.01 -3.38
CA ASP A 33 -8.43 -1.22 -3.81
C ASP A 33 -8.04 0.20 -4.27
N GLU A 34 -7.14 0.84 -3.53
CA GLU A 34 -6.61 2.17 -3.88
C GLU A 34 -5.41 2.13 -4.83
N ALA A 35 -4.88 0.93 -5.13
CA ALA A 35 -3.77 0.79 -6.06
C ALA A 35 -4.15 1.21 -7.48
N ARG A 36 -3.18 1.76 -8.20
CA ARG A 36 -3.31 2.08 -9.61
C ARG A 36 -2.25 1.36 -10.42
N GLN A 37 -2.67 0.77 -11.54
CA GLN A 37 -1.77 0.27 -12.56
C GLN A 37 -1.43 1.40 -13.53
N LEU A 38 -0.15 1.70 -13.66
CA LEU A 38 0.40 2.70 -14.58
C LEU A 38 0.54 2.13 -16.00
N ASP A 39 0.74 3.00 -16.99
CA ASP A 39 0.85 2.62 -18.40
C ASP A 39 2.04 1.68 -18.70
N ASP A 40 3.09 1.74 -17.87
CA ASP A 40 4.25 0.85 -17.96
C ASP A 40 4.08 -0.48 -17.21
N GLY A 41 2.88 -0.76 -16.71
CA GLY A 41 2.53 -1.98 -16.02
C GLY A 41 2.90 -2.02 -14.54
N ARG A 42 3.59 -1.00 -14.01
CA ARG A 42 3.85 -0.90 -12.56
C ARG A 42 2.55 -0.70 -11.80
N VAL A 43 2.49 -1.30 -10.63
CA VAL A 43 1.41 -1.11 -9.66
C VAL A 43 1.95 -0.22 -8.55
N GLN A 44 1.19 0.81 -8.19
CA GLN A 44 1.55 1.74 -7.14
C GLN A 44 0.37 1.84 -6.16
N TRP A 45 0.66 1.90 -4.87
CA TRP A 45 -0.29 2.14 -3.78
C TRP A 45 0.33 3.08 -2.74
N VAL A 46 -0.47 3.45 -1.74
CA VAL A 46 -0.07 4.27 -0.60
C VAL A 46 -0.61 3.57 0.65
N GLU A 47 0.22 3.48 1.69
CA GLU A 47 -0.13 2.82 2.96
C GLU A 47 0.34 3.67 4.15
N VAL A 48 -0.22 3.40 5.33
CA VAL A 48 0.22 4.04 6.58
C VAL A 48 1.12 3.04 7.32
N CYS A 49 2.42 3.25 7.21
CA CYS A 49 3.40 2.39 7.87
C CYS A 49 4.01 3.07 9.10
N TYR A 50 3.97 2.41 10.25
CA TYR A 50 4.60 2.87 11.50
C TYR A 50 6.04 2.35 11.69
N CYS A 51 6.55 1.56 10.74
CA CYS A 51 7.89 0.99 10.82
C CYS A 51 9.00 2.05 10.73
N SER A 52 10.12 1.78 11.42
CA SER A 52 11.33 2.61 11.34
C SER A 52 11.93 2.66 9.93
N THR A 53 11.85 1.53 9.21
CA THR A 53 12.13 1.42 7.77
C THR A 53 10.80 1.19 7.06
N PRO A 54 10.46 1.93 5.99
CA PRO A 54 9.21 1.72 5.28
C PRO A 54 9.03 0.26 4.84
N LEU A 55 7.82 -0.28 5.03
CA LEU A 55 7.42 -1.64 4.66
C LEU A 55 8.22 -2.74 5.36
N GLN A 56 8.89 -2.47 6.49
CA GLN A 56 9.82 -3.43 7.09
C GLN A 56 9.15 -4.77 7.46
N GLU A 57 7.92 -4.72 7.97
CA GLU A 57 7.20 -5.90 8.45
C GLU A 57 6.43 -6.60 7.33
N GLU A 58 5.92 -5.83 6.36
CA GLU A 58 5.09 -6.31 5.25
C GLU A 58 5.89 -6.70 4.00
N ARG A 59 7.18 -6.34 3.94
CA ARG A 59 8.01 -6.51 2.74
C ARG A 59 8.01 -7.92 2.21
N GLU A 60 8.27 -8.91 3.07
CA GLU A 60 8.38 -10.30 2.64
C GLU A 60 7.06 -10.80 2.02
N TYR A 61 5.94 -10.40 2.62
CA TYR A 61 4.61 -10.73 2.12
C TYR A 61 4.34 -10.09 0.75
N TRP A 62 4.63 -8.80 0.59
CA TRP A 62 4.45 -8.13 -0.71
C TRP A 62 5.38 -8.69 -1.78
N GLU A 63 6.58 -9.11 -1.39
CA GLU A 63 7.54 -9.73 -2.29
C GLU A 63 7.08 -11.11 -2.80
N GLU A 64 6.07 -11.75 -2.21
CA GLU A 64 5.45 -12.94 -2.81
C GLU A 64 4.78 -12.62 -4.16
N TYR A 65 4.17 -11.43 -4.29
CA TYR A 65 3.38 -11.02 -5.44
C TYR A 65 4.09 -10.00 -6.35
N PHE A 66 4.96 -9.17 -5.80
CA PHE A 66 5.58 -8.04 -6.49
C PHE A 66 7.10 -8.06 -6.42
N ASP A 67 7.74 -7.57 -7.48
CA ASP A 67 9.09 -7.05 -7.38
C ASP A 67 9.01 -5.58 -6.94
N LEU A 68 9.47 -5.29 -5.73
CA LEU A 68 9.41 -3.94 -5.15
C LEU A 68 10.47 -3.03 -5.80
N VAL A 69 10.08 -2.34 -6.87
CA VAL A 69 10.99 -1.46 -7.63
C VAL A 69 11.29 -0.13 -6.92
N LYS A 70 10.42 0.33 -6.03
CA LYS A 70 10.59 1.57 -5.27
C LYS A 70 9.72 1.57 -4.01
N VAL A 71 10.36 1.81 -2.87
CA VAL A 71 9.70 2.10 -1.59
C VAL A 71 10.26 3.42 -1.08
N GLN A 72 9.39 4.35 -0.68
CA GLN A 72 9.80 5.67 -0.19
C GLN A 72 8.75 6.23 0.76
N ASP A 73 9.18 7.08 1.70
CA ASP A 73 8.24 7.86 2.50
C ASP A 73 7.47 8.85 1.61
N ALA A 74 6.20 9.10 1.96
CA ALA A 74 5.36 10.07 1.28
C ALA A 74 5.90 11.51 1.35
N HIS A 75 6.51 11.84 2.49
CA HIS A 75 7.19 13.11 2.75
C HIS A 75 8.24 12.91 3.84
N ALA A 76 9.01 13.97 4.13
CA ALA A 76 9.97 13.93 5.23
C ALA A 76 9.27 13.53 6.54
N ARG A 77 9.79 12.46 7.16
CA ARG A 77 9.33 11.88 8.43
C ARG A 77 9.26 12.87 9.59
N THR A 78 10.10 13.90 9.57
CA THR A 78 10.08 15.02 10.54
C THR A 78 8.79 15.85 10.48
N ARG A 79 7.96 15.69 9.44
CA ARG A 79 6.65 16.34 9.31
C ARG A 79 5.49 15.46 9.79
N CYS A 80 5.74 14.19 10.12
CA CYS A 80 4.73 13.28 10.65
C CYS A 80 4.54 13.53 12.15
N ARG A 81 3.32 13.87 12.58
CA ARG A 81 3.01 14.15 13.99
C ARG A 81 3.30 12.97 14.91
N ASP A 82 3.03 11.75 14.42
CA ASP A 82 3.33 10.51 15.14
C ASP A 82 4.84 10.38 15.44
N LEU A 83 5.66 10.31 14.39
CA LEU A 83 7.10 10.13 14.56
C LEU A 83 7.78 11.32 15.28
N SER A 84 7.30 12.54 15.06
CA SER A 84 7.80 13.72 15.78
C SER A 84 7.45 13.74 17.27
N GLY A 85 6.56 12.84 17.73
CA GLY A 85 6.07 12.78 19.10
C GLY A 85 5.05 13.87 19.45
N ALA A 86 4.58 14.63 18.46
CA ALA A 86 3.56 15.66 18.68
C ALA A 86 2.19 15.04 19.02
N GLU A 87 1.86 13.92 18.38
CA GLU A 87 0.59 13.22 18.57
C GLU A 87 0.74 11.74 18.15
N PRO A 88 0.76 10.79 19.10
CA PRO A 88 0.88 9.35 18.79
C PRO A 88 -0.26 8.87 17.89
N TRP A 89 0.04 8.01 16.93
CA TRP A 89 -0.90 7.42 15.96
C TRP A 89 -1.57 8.42 15.00
N ALA A 90 -1.11 9.68 14.97
CA ALA A 90 -1.71 10.73 14.13
C ALA A 90 -1.63 10.50 12.62
N CYS A 91 -0.83 9.52 12.17
CA CYS A 91 -0.80 9.13 10.76
C CYS A 91 -2.08 8.38 10.34
N GLY A 92 -2.75 7.70 11.26
CA GLY A 92 -4.03 7.01 10.98
C GLY A 92 -5.16 7.97 10.66
N ASP A 93 -5.15 9.16 11.27
CA ASP A 93 -6.16 10.20 11.09
C ASP A 93 -5.70 11.36 10.17
N CYS A 94 -4.49 11.30 9.60
CA CYS A 94 -4.02 12.32 8.66
C CYS A 94 -4.74 12.20 7.31
N ASP A 95 -5.06 13.34 6.68
CA ASP A 95 -5.53 13.42 5.28
C ASP A 95 -4.43 13.08 4.25
N CYS A 96 -3.20 12.82 4.72
CA CYS A 96 -2.01 12.54 3.94
C CYS A 96 -2.26 11.44 2.90
N THR A 97 -2.77 10.29 3.37
CA THR A 97 -3.03 9.10 2.55
C THR A 97 -4.10 9.39 1.50
N ALA A 98 -5.25 9.93 1.91
CA ALA A 98 -6.35 10.29 1.01
C ALA A 98 -5.91 11.26 -0.11
N ARG A 99 -5.06 12.25 0.22
CA ARG A 99 -4.54 13.20 -0.77
C ARG A 99 -3.58 12.55 -1.77
N LEU A 100 -2.76 11.60 -1.33
CA LEU A 100 -1.84 10.88 -2.20
C LEU A 100 -2.60 9.91 -3.11
N GLU A 101 -3.60 9.21 -2.59
CA GLU A 101 -4.50 8.32 -3.35
C GLU A 101 -5.31 9.10 -4.38
N ALA A 102 -5.87 10.25 -4.01
CA ALA A 102 -6.56 11.15 -4.94
C ALA A 102 -5.62 11.68 -6.05
N ARG A 103 -4.33 11.85 -5.76
CA ARG A 103 -3.34 12.19 -6.79
C ARG A 103 -2.93 10.98 -7.62
N LEU A 104 -2.89 9.80 -7.03
CA LEU A 104 -2.53 8.57 -7.70
C LEU A 104 -3.61 8.13 -8.68
N SER A 105 -4.88 8.34 -8.33
CA SER A 105 -6.05 8.02 -9.17
C SER A 105 -6.06 8.77 -10.51
N THR A 106 -5.32 9.88 -10.66
CA THR A 106 -5.20 10.60 -11.93
C THR A 106 -4.09 10.07 -12.84
N LYS A 107 -3.29 9.09 -12.39
CA LYS A 107 -2.07 8.61 -13.08
C LYS A 107 -2.17 7.21 -13.67
N GLY A 108 -3.22 6.47 -13.36
CA GLY A 108 -3.36 5.08 -13.79
C GLY A 108 -4.78 4.60 -13.59
N LYS A 109 -5.07 3.43 -14.17
CA LYS A 109 -6.37 2.77 -13.99
C LYS A 109 -6.42 2.04 -12.65
N PRO A 110 -7.61 1.79 -12.08
CA PRO A 110 -7.76 0.90 -10.93
C PRO A 110 -7.04 -0.42 -11.15
N PHE A 111 -6.33 -0.90 -10.12
CA PHE A 111 -5.62 -2.18 -10.20
C PHE A 111 -6.60 -3.36 -10.11
N THR A 112 -7.56 -3.28 -9.17
CA THR A 112 -8.68 -4.19 -9.03
C THR A 112 -9.95 -3.58 -9.66
N PRO A 113 -10.94 -4.41 -10.06
CA PRO A 113 -12.28 -3.92 -10.36
C PRO A 113 -12.87 -3.23 -9.12
N GLN A 114 -13.38 -2.01 -9.28
CA GLN A 114 -14.14 -1.33 -8.24
C GLN A 114 -15.60 -1.78 -8.32
N PHE A 115 -16.17 -2.24 -7.20
CA PHE A 115 -17.56 -2.71 -7.10
C PHE A 115 -18.48 -1.64 -6.51
#